data_AF-A0A078GRB0-F1
#
_entry.id   AF-A0A078GRB0-F1
#
_cell.length_a   1.000
_cell.length_b   1.000
_cell.length_c   1.000
_cell.angle_alpha   90.00
_cell.angle_beta   90.00
_cell.angle_gamma   90.00
#
_symmetry.space_group_name_H-M   'P 1'
#
loop_
_entity.id
_entity.type
_entity.pdbx_description
1 polymer ?
#
loop_
_entity_poly.entity_id
_entity_poly.type
_entity_poly.pdbx_seq_one_letter_code
_entity_poly.pdbx_strand_id
1 'polypeptide(L)'
;MGAYRGGPTTFAVVGLASKPIHVFGKPWFKCEWLSTNGTSLRAKAVKILPDWGYGRVYTVVVVNCTFPSNPNSDNSGGKLMLNAYYNESPKLFERFTTLEESAGSYNESRFSPPYPYEYLYCGSSLYGNVSSSRMREWMAYHAWFFGDRSHFVFHDAGGVSPEVREVLDPWIRAGRVTLQDIRDQSEYDGYYYNQFLIVNDCLHRYRHAARWTFFFDVDEYIYLPDGNTLEAVLNEFSRYTQFTIEQNPMSNVLCLNDSTQDYPRQWGFEKMLFRESRTNIRRDRKYAIQAKNAFATGVHMSENVVGKTLHKTERKIRYYHYHNTITVHEELCREMLPVSAKDNVTFYKKLPYVYDDKMKKLVNTVKEFEEKKLGTEAVKNFS
;
A
#
# COMPACT_ATOMS: atom_id res chain seq x y z
N MET A 1 -13.97 9.71 -1.05
CA MET A 1 -13.66 8.30 -1.39
C MET A 1 -14.93 7.54 -1.73
N GLY A 2 -14.81 6.39 -2.39
CA GLY A 2 -15.86 5.89 -3.28
C GLY A 2 -16.47 4.53 -2.91
N ALA A 3 -17.21 4.01 -3.88
CA ALA A 3 -17.76 2.66 -3.84
C ALA A 3 -17.26 1.86 -5.04
N TYR A 4 -17.16 0.54 -4.85
CA TYR A 4 -16.51 -0.35 -5.80
C TYR A 4 -17.33 -1.63 -5.90
N ARG A 5 -17.52 -2.12 -7.13
CA ARG A 5 -18.03 -3.46 -7.34
C ARG A 5 -16.95 -4.48 -6.96
N GLY A 6 -17.20 -5.22 -5.90
CA GLY A 6 -16.29 -6.21 -5.33
C GLY A 6 -16.44 -7.61 -5.91
N GLY A 7 -17.41 -7.83 -6.79
CA GLY A 7 -17.72 -9.11 -7.44
C GLY A 7 -19.07 -9.09 -8.15
N PRO A 8 -19.56 -10.25 -8.63
CA PRO A 8 -20.89 -10.35 -9.24
C PRO A 8 -22.03 -9.91 -8.32
N THR A 9 -21.93 -10.18 -7.01
CA THR A 9 -22.99 -9.94 -6.03
C THR A 9 -22.58 -8.99 -4.90
N THR A 10 -21.34 -8.47 -4.92
CA THR A 10 -20.78 -7.74 -3.78
C THR A 10 -20.28 -6.36 -4.19
N PHE A 11 -20.44 -5.41 -3.26
CA PHE A 11 -19.95 -4.04 -3.39
C PHE A 11 -19.35 -3.61 -2.06
N ALA A 12 -18.37 -2.70 -2.12
CA ALA A 12 -17.82 -2.06 -0.94
C ALA A 12 -17.97 -0.54 -1.09
N VAL A 13 -18.50 0.12 -0.06
CA VAL A 13 -18.49 1.58 0.06
C VAL A 13 -17.46 1.93 1.13
N VAL A 14 -16.46 2.72 0.77
CA VAL A 14 -15.41 3.18 1.68
C VAL A 14 -15.69 4.66 1.94
N GLY A 15 -15.83 5.05 3.22
CA GLY A 15 -16.22 6.40 3.62
C GLY A 15 -15.66 6.82 4.97
N LEU A 16 -15.59 8.13 5.21
CA LEU A 16 -15.24 8.71 6.50
C LEU A 16 -16.56 9.01 7.19
N ALA A 17 -16.62 8.75 8.48
CA ALA A 17 -17.79 9.08 9.28
C ALA A 17 -17.35 9.67 10.62
N SER A 18 -18.25 10.43 11.25
CA SER A 18 -18.03 10.97 12.58
C SER A 18 -17.74 9.86 13.59
N LYS A 19 -16.56 9.89 14.21
CA LYS A 19 -16.17 8.88 15.21
C LYS A 19 -17.13 8.83 16.41
N PRO A 20 -17.58 9.96 16.99
CA PRO A 20 -18.57 9.94 18.07
C PRO A 20 -19.85 9.16 17.74
N ILE A 21 -20.37 9.29 16.51
CA ILE A 21 -21.56 8.55 16.09
C ILE A 21 -21.28 7.04 16.14
N HIS A 22 -20.12 6.62 15.64
CA HIS A 22 -19.74 5.21 15.62
C HIS A 22 -19.45 4.62 17.01
N VAL A 23 -18.98 5.44 17.95
CA VAL A 23 -18.71 5.03 19.34
C VAL A 23 -19.99 4.98 20.18
N PHE A 24 -20.85 6.00 20.09
CA PHE A 24 -21.99 6.16 21.01
C PHE A 24 -23.36 5.90 20.37
N GLY A 25 -23.52 6.22 19.08
CA GLY A 25 -24.81 6.13 18.38
C GLY A 25 -25.16 4.73 17.88
N LYS A 26 -24.16 3.86 17.67
CA LYS A 26 -24.30 2.53 17.04
C LYS A 26 -25.02 2.59 15.67
N PRO A 27 -24.46 3.33 14.70
CA PRO A 27 -25.03 3.47 13.36
C PRO A 27 -25.03 2.13 12.62
N TRP A 28 -25.97 1.98 11.71
CA TRP A 28 -26.10 0.82 10.82
C TRP A 28 -26.46 1.27 9.40
N PHE A 29 -26.36 0.35 8.44
CA PHE A 29 -26.49 0.67 7.03
C PHE A 29 -27.43 -0.30 6.32
N LYS A 30 -28.04 0.15 5.23
CA LYS A 30 -28.74 -0.70 4.24
C LYS A 30 -28.24 -0.37 2.85
N CYS A 31 -28.00 -1.41 2.06
CA CYS A 31 -27.67 -1.27 0.66
C CYS A 31 -28.86 -1.70 -0.20
N GLU A 32 -29.08 -0.97 -1.28
CA GLU A 32 -30.14 -1.21 -2.24
C GLU A 32 -29.61 -0.95 -3.64
N TRP A 33 -29.96 -1.81 -4.59
CA TRP A 33 -29.71 -1.58 -6.01
C TRP A 33 -31.00 -1.12 -6.66
N LEU A 34 -30.95 0.01 -7.36
CA LEU A 34 -32.03 0.52 -8.21
C LEU A 34 -31.64 0.29 -9.67
N SER A 35 -32.31 -0.62 -10.36
CA SER A 35 -32.08 -0.82 -11.79
C SER A 35 -32.65 0.33 -12.61
N THR A 36 -32.12 0.52 -13.82
CA THR A 36 -32.67 1.47 -14.79
C THR A 36 -34.14 1.19 -15.11
N ASN A 37 -34.57 -0.06 -14.99
CA ASN A 37 -35.94 -0.52 -15.27
C ASN A 37 -36.90 -0.31 -14.07
N GLY A 38 -36.44 0.35 -12.99
CA GLY A 38 -37.26 0.71 -11.83
C GLY A 38 -37.43 -0.40 -10.79
N THR A 39 -36.77 -1.54 -10.95
CA THR A 39 -36.76 -2.60 -9.93
C THR A 39 -35.76 -2.30 -8.83
N SER A 40 -36.09 -2.69 -7.61
CA SER A 40 -35.21 -2.54 -6.43
C SER A 40 -34.86 -3.91 -5.87
N LEU A 41 -33.57 -4.10 -5.55
CA LEU A 41 -33.09 -5.27 -4.82
C LEU A 41 -32.34 -4.82 -3.57
N ARG A 42 -32.58 -5.48 -2.43
CA ARG A 42 -31.89 -5.17 -1.17
C ARG A 42 -30.73 -6.13 -0.93
N ALA A 43 -29.69 -5.61 -0.28
CA ALA A 43 -28.51 -6.38 0.12
C ALA A 43 -28.32 -6.38 1.64
N LYS A 44 -27.63 -7.43 2.11
CA LYS A 44 -27.09 -7.45 3.46
C LYS A 44 -25.91 -6.47 3.51
N ALA A 45 -25.95 -5.51 4.42
CA ALA A 45 -24.87 -4.57 4.66
C ALA A 45 -24.10 -4.97 5.93
N VAL A 46 -22.77 -5.01 5.84
CA VAL A 46 -21.88 -5.26 6.98
C VAL A 46 -20.94 -4.05 7.12
N LYS A 47 -20.98 -3.42 8.29
CA LYS A 47 -20.11 -2.31 8.67
C LYS A 47 -18.80 -2.84 9.24
N ILE A 48 -17.67 -2.34 8.77
CA ILE A 48 -16.32 -2.66 9.24
C ILE A 48 -15.60 -1.34 9.57
N LEU A 49 -14.91 -1.31 10.70
CA LEU A 49 -14.06 -0.18 11.13
C LEU A 49 -12.60 -0.64 11.08
N PRO A 50 -11.90 -0.46 9.93
CA PRO A 50 -10.56 -0.99 9.74
C PRO A 50 -9.46 -0.22 10.46
N ASP A 51 -9.78 0.96 11.01
CA ASP A 51 -8.83 1.82 11.71
C ASP A 51 -8.62 1.44 13.18
N TRP A 52 -9.27 0.38 13.68
CA TRP A 52 -9.12 -0.14 15.04
C TRP A 52 -9.24 0.93 16.15
N GLY A 53 -10.02 1.98 15.90
CA GLY A 53 -10.21 3.08 16.86
C GLY A 53 -9.13 4.16 16.82
N TYR A 54 -8.15 4.08 15.92
CA TYR A 54 -7.13 5.13 15.70
C TYR A 54 -7.69 6.41 15.08
N GLY A 55 -8.88 6.37 14.47
CA GLY A 55 -9.55 7.56 13.92
C GLY A 55 -9.61 8.72 14.91
N ARG A 56 -9.62 9.97 14.41
CA ARG A 56 -9.67 11.19 15.23
C ARG A 56 -11.10 11.72 15.31
N VAL A 57 -11.38 12.88 14.70
CA VAL A 57 -12.75 13.38 14.53
C VAL A 57 -13.52 12.45 13.60
N TYR A 58 -12.85 11.99 12.55
CA TYR A 58 -13.37 11.02 11.60
C TYR A 58 -12.73 9.64 11.78
N THR A 59 -13.54 8.60 11.59
CA THR A 59 -13.15 7.19 11.53
C THR A 59 -13.44 6.64 10.14
N VAL A 60 -12.66 5.66 9.72
CA VAL A 60 -12.86 4.98 8.44
C VAL A 60 -13.96 3.94 8.58
N VAL A 61 -14.87 3.93 7.62
CA VAL A 61 -15.97 2.97 7.55
C VAL A 61 -15.92 2.27 6.20
N VAL A 62 -15.90 0.94 6.22
CA VAL A 62 -16.15 0.12 5.03
C VAL A 62 -17.52 -0.53 5.20
N VAL A 63 -18.42 -0.30 4.26
CA VAL A 63 -19.72 -0.98 4.19
C VAL A 63 -19.67 -2.00 3.06
N ASN A 64 -19.64 -3.27 3.42
CA ASN A 64 -19.71 -4.37 2.46
C ASN A 64 -21.18 -4.76 2.22
N CYS A 65 -21.67 -4.56 1.01
CA CYS A 65 -23.01 -4.90 0.55
C CYS A 65 -22.97 -6.23 -0.19
N THR A 66 -23.75 -7.22 0.25
CA THR A 66 -23.87 -8.53 -0.40
C THR A 66 -25.31 -8.79 -0.82
N PHE A 67 -25.52 -8.91 -2.13
CA PHE A 67 -26.81 -9.21 -2.75
C PHE A 67 -27.02 -10.72 -2.86
N PRO A 68 -28.28 -11.21 -2.83
CA PRO A 68 -28.58 -12.63 -3.01
C PRO A 68 -28.29 -13.14 -4.43
N SER A 69 -28.34 -12.26 -5.43
CA SER A 69 -28.02 -12.51 -6.84
C SER A 69 -27.34 -11.27 -7.43
N ASN A 70 -26.75 -11.39 -8.62
CA ASN A 70 -26.13 -10.23 -9.28
C ASN A 70 -27.22 -9.22 -9.63
N PRO A 71 -27.20 -8.01 -9.04
CA PRO A 71 -28.29 -7.05 -9.23
C PRO A 71 -28.29 -6.37 -10.62
N ASN A 72 -27.22 -6.54 -11.41
CA ASN A 72 -27.07 -5.99 -12.77
C ASN A 72 -26.70 -7.11 -13.77
N SER A 73 -27.32 -8.29 -13.63
CA SER A 73 -27.00 -9.47 -14.46
C SER A 73 -27.40 -9.30 -15.93
N ASP A 74 -28.41 -8.48 -16.21
CA ASP A 74 -28.87 -8.14 -17.55
C ASP A 74 -28.05 -7.00 -18.19
N ASN A 75 -27.09 -6.45 -17.44
CA ASN A 75 -26.22 -5.34 -17.84
C ASN A 75 -27.01 -4.08 -18.28
N SER A 76 -28.24 -3.90 -17.79
CA SER A 76 -29.10 -2.74 -18.07
C SER A 76 -28.65 -1.46 -17.36
N GLY A 77 -27.74 -1.59 -16.39
CA GLY A 77 -27.26 -0.50 -15.56
C GLY A 77 -28.14 -0.26 -14.33
N GLY A 78 -27.65 0.62 -13.46
CA GLY A 78 -28.34 0.94 -12.22
C GLY A 78 -27.46 1.63 -11.20
N LYS A 79 -28.03 1.84 -10.02
CA LYS A 79 -27.45 2.64 -8.94
C LYS A 79 -27.39 1.85 -7.66
N LEU A 80 -26.23 1.83 -7.01
CA LEU A 80 -26.07 1.39 -5.63
C LEU A 80 -26.43 2.55 -4.70
N MET A 81 -27.55 2.41 -4.00
CA MET A 81 -28.01 3.32 -2.96
C MET A 81 -27.54 2.83 -1.58
N LEU A 82 -27.06 3.76 -0.77
CA LEU A 82 -26.74 3.52 0.63
C LEU A 82 -27.68 4.32 1.52
N ASN A 83 -28.30 3.64 2.49
CA ASN A 83 -29.02 4.27 3.59
C ASN A 83 -28.14 4.21 4.84
N ALA A 84 -27.69 5.34 5.34
CA ALA A 84 -26.84 5.48 6.51
C ALA A 84 -27.65 5.98 7.71
N TYR A 85 -27.84 5.13 8.71
CA TYR A 85 -28.64 5.43 9.90
C TYR A 85 -27.74 5.91 11.03
N TYR A 86 -28.14 6.97 11.74
CA TYR A 86 -27.31 7.59 12.78
C TYR A 86 -27.30 6.82 14.10
N ASN A 87 -28.34 6.02 14.36
CA ASN A 87 -28.44 5.21 15.57
C ASN A 87 -29.33 3.96 15.34
N GLU A 88 -29.60 3.20 16.40
CA GLU A 88 -30.43 1.99 16.36
C GLU A 88 -31.87 2.27 15.83
N SER A 89 -32.37 3.50 15.93
CA SER A 89 -33.67 3.90 15.40
C SER A 89 -33.67 3.98 13.87
N PRO A 90 -34.67 3.40 13.18
CA PRO A 90 -34.79 3.48 11.73
C PRO A 90 -35.37 4.81 11.23
N LYS A 91 -35.66 5.78 12.12
CA LYS A 91 -36.40 7.01 11.77
C LYS A 91 -35.58 8.03 10.99
N LEU A 92 -34.29 8.16 11.30
CA LEU A 92 -33.41 9.18 10.71
C LEU A 92 -32.25 8.50 9.99
N PHE A 93 -32.14 8.78 8.70
CA PHE A 93 -31.06 8.28 7.86
C PHE A 93 -30.81 9.22 6.69
N GLU A 94 -29.58 9.17 6.19
CA GLU A 94 -29.23 9.74 4.89
C GLU A 94 -29.36 8.67 3.82
N ARG A 95 -29.89 9.04 2.65
CA ARG A 95 -29.96 8.18 1.48
C ARG A 95 -29.27 8.86 0.32
N PHE A 96 -28.28 8.19 -0.25
CA PHE A 96 -27.52 8.74 -1.37
C PHE A 96 -27.02 7.64 -2.31
N THR A 97 -26.77 8.02 -3.56
CA THR A 97 -26.15 7.17 -4.57
C THR A 97 -24.66 7.07 -4.28
N THR A 98 -24.12 5.85 -4.24
CA THR A 98 -22.70 5.59 -3.97
C THR A 98 -21.93 5.14 -5.21
N LEU A 99 -22.60 4.43 -6.12
CA LEU A 99 -22.04 3.96 -7.38
C LEU A 99 -23.14 3.88 -8.43
N GLU A 100 -22.81 4.21 -9.67
CA GLU A 100 -23.68 4.06 -10.83
C GLU A 100 -22.95 3.22 -11.88
N GLU A 101 -23.63 2.21 -12.42
CA GLU A 101 -23.17 1.43 -13.55
C GLU A 101 -23.99 1.79 -14.78
N SER A 102 -23.32 2.24 -15.84
CA SER A 102 -23.98 2.47 -17.14
C SER A 102 -24.34 1.14 -17.79
N ALA A 103 -25.36 1.15 -18.66
CA ALA A 103 -25.72 -0.01 -19.46
C ALA A 103 -24.51 -0.51 -20.27
N GLY A 104 -24.30 -1.82 -20.31
CA GLY A 104 -23.17 -2.46 -20.98
C GLY A 104 -21.83 -2.40 -20.25
N SER A 105 -21.71 -1.68 -19.12
CA SER A 105 -20.43 -1.50 -18.41
C SER A 105 -20.04 -2.66 -17.51
N TYR A 106 -21.00 -3.49 -17.07
CA TYR A 106 -20.71 -4.63 -16.22
C TYR A 106 -19.99 -5.72 -17.03
N ASN A 107 -18.88 -6.22 -16.48
CA ASN A 107 -18.10 -7.30 -17.07
C ASN A 107 -17.67 -8.28 -15.98
N GLU A 108 -18.32 -9.44 -15.95
CA GLU A 108 -18.08 -10.49 -14.95
C GLU A 108 -16.67 -11.07 -15.01
N SER A 109 -16.06 -11.14 -16.22
CA SER A 109 -14.72 -11.72 -16.40
C SER A 109 -13.64 -10.99 -15.59
N ARG A 110 -13.86 -9.72 -15.22
CA ARG A 110 -12.93 -8.92 -14.39
C ARG A 110 -12.76 -9.45 -12.97
N PHE A 111 -13.68 -10.30 -12.48
CA PHE A 111 -13.64 -10.85 -11.13
C PHE A 111 -12.94 -12.21 -11.04
N SER A 112 -12.44 -12.72 -12.17
CA SER A 112 -11.73 -14.00 -12.26
C SER A 112 -10.38 -13.84 -12.96
N PRO A 113 -9.40 -14.72 -12.68
CA PRO A 113 -8.16 -14.76 -13.47
C PRO A 113 -8.43 -15.04 -14.95
N PRO A 114 -7.54 -14.61 -15.87
CA PRO A 114 -6.25 -13.97 -15.61
C PRO A 114 -6.38 -12.49 -15.24
N TYR A 115 -5.66 -12.07 -14.19
CA TYR A 115 -5.59 -10.68 -13.78
C TYR A 115 -4.53 -9.92 -14.59
N PRO A 116 -4.70 -8.60 -14.83
CA PRO A 116 -3.75 -7.81 -15.60
C PRO A 116 -2.36 -7.79 -14.96
N TYR A 117 -2.30 -7.82 -13.62
CA TYR A 117 -1.05 -7.80 -12.87
C TYR A 117 -0.85 -9.10 -12.09
N GLU A 118 0.42 -9.43 -11.84
CA GLU A 118 0.80 -10.45 -10.88
C GLU A 118 0.89 -9.82 -9.48
N TYR A 119 1.51 -8.64 -9.40
CA TYR A 119 1.74 -7.90 -8.16
C TYR A 119 1.20 -6.49 -8.25
N LEU A 120 0.52 -6.04 -7.20
CA LEU A 120 0.08 -4.67 -7.03
C LEU A 120 0.71 -4.09 -5.78
N TYR A 121 1.20 -2.86 -5.84
CA TYR A 121 1.52 -2.08 -4.66
C TYR A 121 0.41 -1.06 -4.39
N CYS A 122 -0.10 -1.07 -3.16
CA CYS A 122 -1.02 -0.06 -2.63
C CYS A 122 -0.32 0.73 -1.53
N GLY A 123 0.16 1.93 -1.87
CA GLY A 123 0.85 2.80 -0.93
C GLY A 123 -0.08 3.58 -0.02
N SER A 124 0.43 3.86 1.17
CA SER A 124 -0.10 4.88 2.10
C SER A 124 -0.08 6.29 1.47
N SER A 125 -0.72 7.26 2.12
CA SER A 125 -0.69 8.67 1.73
C SER A 125 0.76 9.19 1.66
N LEU A 126 1.16 9.74 0.52
CA LEU A 126 2.40 10.50 0.37
C LEU A 126 2.15 11.93 0.83
N TYR A 127 2.78 12.35 1.91
CA TYR A 127 2.61 13.66 2.50
C TYR A 127 3.96 14.27 2.90
N GLY A 128 3.97 15.57 3.17
CA GLY A 128 5.17 16.28 3.62
C GLY A 128 6.16 16.50 2.48
N ASN A 129 7.44 16.65 2.80
CA ASN A 129 8.45 16.99 1.80
C ASN A 129 9.19 15.75 1.30
N VAL A 130 8.55 14.93 0.45
CA VAL A 130 9.13 13.68 -0.08
C VAL A 130 10.36 13.99 -0.96
N SER A 131 11.44 13.25 -0.74
CA SER A 131 12.65 13.34 -1.54
C SER A 131 12.49 12.61 -2.88
N SER A 132 12.71 13.34 -3.99
CA SER A 132 12.69 12.77 -5.33
C SER A 132 13.77 11.70 -5.54
N SER A 133 14.95 11.90 -4.96
CA SER A 133 16.05 10.91 -5.01
C SER A 133 15.68 9.60 -4.31
N ARG A 134 15.09 9.68 -3.11
CA ARG A 134 14.61 8.50 -2.38
C ARG A 134 13.46 7.81 -3.11
N MET A 135 12.51 8.59 -3.66
CA MET A 135 11.42 8.05 -4.47
C MET A 135 11.92 7.34 -5.72
N ARG A 136 12.92 7.90 -6.41
CA ARG A 136 13.55 7.30 -7.60
C ARG A 136 14.14 5.94 -7.25
N GLU A 137 14.97 5.90 -6.22
CA GLU A 137 15.59 4.68 -5.72
C GLU A 137 14.54 3.62 -5.35
N TRP A 138 13.50 4.01 -4.61
CA TRP A 138 12.43 3.09 -4.22
C TRP A 138 11.68 2.55 -5.43
N MET A 139 11.33 3.41 -6.39
CA MET A 139 10.56 3.05 -7.58
C MET A 139 11.36 2.14 -8.51
N ALA A 140 12.62 2.47 -8.79
CA ALA A 140 13.50 1.65 -9.61
C ALA A 140 13.70 0.26 -9.00
N TYR A 141 13.98 0.20 -7.69
CA TYR A 141 14.15 -1.06 -6.97
C TYR A 141 12.92 -1.95 -7.05
N HIS A 142 11.74 -1.41 -6.72
CA HIS A 142 10.53 -2.24 -6.68
C HIS A 142 10.01 -2.55 -8.08
N ALA A 143 10.23 -1.69 -9.07
CA ALA A 143 9.94 -2.03 -10.46
C ALA A 143 10.74 -3.23 -10.95
N TRP A 144 12.03 -3.31 -10.60
CA TRP A 144 12.88 -4.47 -10.86
C TRP A 144 12.40 -5.70 -10.06
N PHE A 145 12.22 -5.53 -8.76
CA PHE A 145 11.88 -6.61 -7.82
C PHE A 145 10.56 -7.33 -8.17
N PHE A 146 9.52 -6.56 -8.49
CA PHE A 146 8.21 -7.12 -8.87
C PHE A 146 8.13 -7.51 -10.35
N GLY A 147 9.08 -7.10 -11.19
CA GLY A 147 9.08 -7.39 -12.63
C GLY A 147 7.95 -6.69 -13.40
N ASP A 148 7.79 -7.04 -14.68
CA ASP A 148 6.98 -6.29 -15.65
C ASP A 148 5.46 -6.39 -15.44
N ARG A 149 4.97 -7.49 -14.85
CA ARG A 149 3.55 -7.67 -14.50
C ARG A 149 3.23 -7.11 -13.12
N SER A 150 3.71 -5.90 -12.85
CA SER A 150 3.37 -5.18 -11.62
C SER A 150 2.83 -3.78 -11.90
N HIS A 151 2.10 -3.26 -10.93
CA HIS A 151 1.55 -1.92 -10.97
C HIS A 151 1.60 -1.26 -9.58
N PHE A 152 1.85 0.04 -9.55
CA PHE A 152 2.09 0.80 -8.33
C PHE A 152 1.08 1.93 -8.22
N VAL A 153 0.35 1.96 -7.11
CA VAL A 153 -0.64 3.00 -6.84
C VAL A 153 -0.12 3.88 -5.72
N PHE A 154 0.14 5.15 -6.05
CA PHE A 154 0.52 6.18 -5.10
C PHE A 154 -0.64 7.16 -4.90
N HIS A 155 -0.70 7.75 -3.71
CA HIS A 155 -1.73 8.71 -3.35
C HIS A 155 -1.07 9.99 -2.83
N ASP A 156 -1.18 11.08 -3.57
CA ASP A 156 -0.62 12.39 -3.25
C ASP A 156 -1.52 13.14 -2.26
N ALA A 157 -1.09 13.20 -1.00
CA ALA A 157 -1.68 14.03 0.06
C ALA A 157 -0.88 15.33 0.26
N GLY A 158 -0.31 15.89 -0.82
CA GLY A 158 0.56 17.05 -0.81
C GLY A 158 2.03 16.70 -0.61
N GLY A 159 2.39 15.43 -0.84
CA GLY A 159 3.76 14.92 -0.74
C GLY A 159 4.52 14.91 -2.06
N VAL A 160 3.82 14.99 -3.18
CA VAL A 160 4.43 14.90 -4.51
C VAL A 160 4.79 16.29 -5.03
N SER A 161 6.05 16.70 -4.81
CA SER A 161 6.60 17.91 -5.42
C SER A 161 6.78 17.75 -6.94
N PRO A 162 7.04 18.84 -7.69
CA PRO A 162 7.39 18.75 -9.11
C PRO A 162 8.55 17.79 -9.41
N GLU A 163 9.58 17.76 -8.56
CA GLU A 163 10.74 16.88 -8.71
C GLU A 163 10.39 15.41 -8.45
N VAL A 164 9.53 15.13 -7.45
CA VAL A 164 9.00 13.78 -7.21
C VAL A 164 8.14 13.35 -8.39
N ARG A 165 7.34 14.27 -8.94
CA ARG A 165 6.51 14.01 -10.11
C ARG A 165 7.35 13.67 -11.33
N GLU A 166 8.45 14.38 -11.55
CA GLU A 166 9.38 14.15 -12.66
C GLU A 166 9.95 12.72 -12.65
N VAL A 167 10.27 12.20 -11.46
CA VAL A 167 10.73 10.82 -11.26
C VAL A 167 9.64 9.79 -11.53
N LEU A 168 8.38 10.07 -11.18
CA LEU A 168 7.26 9.13 -11.35
C LEU A 168 6.70 9.13 -12.78
N ASP A 169 6.76 10.26 -13.49
CA ASP A 169 6.17 10.47 -14.80
C ASP A 169 6.60 9.45 -15.89
N PRO A 170 7.88 9.05 -16.01
CA PRO A 170 8.28 7.98 -16.92
C PRO A 170 7.55 6.66 -16.64
N TRP A 171 7.36 6.32 -15.37
CA TRP A 171 6.66 5.10 -14.96
C TRP A 171 5.15 5.20 -15.17
N ILE A 172 4.58 6.40 -15.02
CA ILE A 172 3.17 6.69 -15.36
C ILE A 172 2.97 6.48 -16.87
N ARG A 173 3.82 7.07 -17.72
CA ARG A 173 3.76 6.90 -19.19
C ARG A 173 3.96 5.44 -19.61
N ALA A 174 4.77 4.68 -18.88
CA ALA A 174 4.96 3.25 -19.10
C ALA A 174 3.76 2.38 -18.62
N GLY A 175 2.71 2.98 -18.05
CA GLY A 175 1.55 2.25 -17.51
C GLY A 175 1.85 1.47 -16.22
N ARG A 176 2.98 1.75 -15.58
CA ARG A 176 3.46 1.07 -14.36
C ARG A 176 2.94 1.72 -13.10
N VAL A 177 2.65 3.02 -13.14
CA VAL A 177 2.23 3.81 -11.99
C VAL A 177 0.88 4.47 -12.22
N THR A 178 0.03 4.44 -11.20
CA THR A 178 -1.11 5.35 -11.05
C THR A 178 -0.82 6.31 -9.89
N LEU A 179 -0.97 7.61 -10.13
CA LEU A 179 -0.89 8.63 -9.10
C LEU A 179 -2.29 9.23 -8.87
N GLN A 180 -2.82 9.04 -7.67
CA GLN A 180 -4.12 9.58 -7.24
C GLN A 180 -3.90 10.88 -6.47
N ASP A 181 -4.60 11.95 -6.84
CA ASP A 181 -4.64 13.17 -6.02
C ASP A 181 -5.69 13.00 -4.92
N ILE A 182 -5.26 13.17 -3.67
CA ILE A 182 -6.11 13.02 -2.48
C ILE A 182 -6.00 14.23 -1.54
N ARG A 183 -5.49 15.37 -2.01
CA ARG A 183 -5.20 16.55 -1.18
C ARG A 183 -6.43 17.09 -0.43
N ASP A 184 -7.60 17.02 -1.05
CA ASP A 184 -8.88 17.44 -0.45
C ASP A 184 -9.23 16.65 0.83
N GLN A 185 -8.64 15.46 1.03
CA GLN A 185 -8.87 14.69 2.25
C GLN A 185 -8.30 15.37 3.50
N SER A 186 -7.40 16.34 3.35
CA SER A 186 -6.84 17.12 4.45
C SER A 186 -7.88 17.91 5.24
N GLU A 187 -9.06 18.18 4.65
CA GLU A 187 -10.19 18.82 5.34
C GLU A 187 -10.79 17.95 6.44
N TYR A 188 -10.58 16.63 6.38
CA TYR A 188 -11.18 15.65 7.30
C TYR A 188 -10.13 15.09 8.25
N ASP A 189 -10.19 15.49 9.52
CA ASP A 189 -9.26 15.06 10.57
C ASP A 189 -9.49 13.58 10.96
N GLY A 190 -8.84 12.68 10.22
CA GLY A 190 -8.67 11.28 10.58
C GLY A 190 -7.23 10.93 10.95
N TYR A 191 -6.93 9.63 11.05
CA TYR A 191 -5.61 9.17 11.45
C TYR A 191 -4.59 9.30 10.31
N TYR A 192 -3.46 9.96 10.59
CA TYR A 192 -2.26 10.00 9.75
C TYR A 192 -2.56 10.25 8.26
N TYR A 193 -3.06 11.44 7.94
CA TYR A 193 -3.47 11.81 6.56
C TYR A 193 -4.43 10.80 5.93
N ASN A 194 -5.38 10.31 6.75
CA ASN A 194 -6.40 9.34 6.38
C ASN A 194 -5.86 8.03 5.79
N GLN A 195 -4.69 7.57 6.24
CA GLN A 195 -4.01 6.38 5.71
C GLN A 195 -4.90 5.13 5.68
N PHE A 196 -5.69 4.86 6.73
CA PHE A 196 -6.62 3.73 6.75
C PHE A 196 -7.70 3.83 5.66
N LEU A 197 -8.12 5.05 5.34
CA LEU A 197 -9.06 5.29 4.26
C LEU A 197 -8.38 4.93 2.93
N ILE A 198 -7.17 5.44 2.72
CA ILE A 198 -6.43 5.27 1.46
C ILE A 198 -6.11 3.80 1.16
N VAL A 199 -5.64 3.04 2.14
CA VAL A 199 -5.35 1.62 1.91
C VAL A 199 -6.62 0.81 1.60
N ASN A 200 -7.79 1.22 2.10
CA ASN A 200 -9.07 0.58 1.79
C ASN A 200 -9.63 1.03 0.43
N ASP A 201 -9.48 2.31 0.03
CA ASP A 201 -9.78 2.75 -1.35
C ASP A 201 -8.99 1.90 -2.34
N CYS A 202 -7.66 1.81 -2.15
CA CYS A 202 -6.80 1.05 -3.06
C CYS A 202 -7.14 -0.44 -3.08
N LEU A 203 -7.34 -1.06 -1.91
CA LEU A 203 -7.76 -2.47 -1.80
C LEU A 203 -9.02 -2.74 -2.62
N HIS A 204 -10.06 -1.91 -2.48
CA HIS A 204 -11.35 -2.17 -3.11
C HIS A 204 -11.38 -1.77 -4.58
N ARG A 205 -10.71 -0.68 -4.95
CA ARG A 205 -10.55 -0.24 -6.35
C ARG A 205 -9.82 -1.27 -7.21
N TYR A 206 -8.82 -1.92 -6.64
CA TYR A 206 -7.96 -2.88 -7.34
C TYR A 206 -8.12 -4.33 -6.84
N ARG A 207 -9.24 -4.64 -6.18
CA ARG A 207 -9.51 -5.93 -5.52
C ARG A 207 -9.25 -7.16 -6.40
N HIS A 208 -9.49 -7.01 -7.70
CA HIS A 208 -9.33 -8.06 -8.72
C HIS A 208 -8.34 -7.65 -9.83
N ALA A 209 -7.37 -6.79 -9.53
CA ALA A 209 -6.38 -6.35 -10.51
C ALA A 209 -5.08 -7.19 -10.48
N ALA A 210 -4.82 -7.91 -9.38
CA ALA A 210 -3.58 -8.67 -9.20
C ALA A 210 -3.78 -9.97 -8.42
N ARG A 211 -2.80 -10.90 -8.53
CA ARG A 211 -2.76 -12.10 -7.69
C ARG A 211 -2.38 -11.78 -6.25
N TRP A 212 -1.44 -10.85 -6.06
CA TRP A 212 -1.02 -10.37 -4.74
C TRP A 212 -0.98 -8.84 -4.70
N THR A 213 -1.51 -8.27 -3.62
CA THR A 213 -1.41 -6.85 -3.31
C THR A 213 -0.54 -6.64 -2.09
N PHE A 214 0.47 -5.78 -2.20
CA PHE A 214 1.44 -5.46 -1.16
C PHE A 214 1.12 -4.09 -0.55
N PHE A 215 1.24 -4.02 0.78
CA PHE A 215 1.05 -2.81 1.57
C PHE A 215 2.30 -2.58 2.42
N PHE A 216 3.09 -1.59 2.03
CA PHE A 216 4.34 -1.16 2.70
C PHE A 216 4.61 0.31 2.35
N ASP A 217 5.59 0.92 3.00
CA ASP A 217 5.87 2.35 2.89
C ASP A 217 7.05 2.62 1.93
N VAL A 218 7.19 3.87 1.49
CA VAL A 218 8.17 4.30 0.48
C VAL A 218 9.60 4.47 1.02
N ASP A 219 9.83 4.17 2.30
CA ASP A 219 11.15 4.01 2.92
C ASP A 219 11.46 2.55 3.30
N GLU A 220 10.67 1.60 2.79
CA GLU A 220 10.81 0.18 3.03
C GLU A 220 11.09 -0.60 1.73
N TYR A 221 12.04 -1.55 1.79
CA TYR A 221 12.52 -2.30 0.64
C TYR A 221 12.35 -3.80 0.85
N ILE A 222 11.47 -4.43 0.07
CA ILE A 222 11.20 -5.86 0.18
C ILE A 222 12.39 -6.67 -0.33
N TYR A 223 12.86 -7.63 0.46
CA TYR A 223 14.06 -8.42 0.17
C TYR A 223 13.81 -9.92 0.36
N LEU A 224 14.40 -10.73 -0.52
CA LEU A 224 14.34 -12.19 -0.48
C LEU A 224 15.70 -12.77 -0.07
N PRO A 225 15.79 -13.45 1.09
CA PRO A 225 16.98 -14.19 1.48
C PRO A 225 17.27 -15.36 0.53
N ASP A 226 18.54 -15.81 0.53
CA ASP A 226 19.00 -17.08 -0.04
C ASP A 226 18.75 -17.26 -1.55
N GLY A 227 18.62 -16.17 -2.31
CA GLY A 227 18.49 -16.21 -3.77
C GLY A 227 17.14 -16.72 -4.28
N ASN A 228 16.11 -16.77 -3.42
CA ASN A 228 14.76 -17.14 -3.83
C ASN A 228 14.16 -16.11 -4.81
N THR A 229 13.30 -16.57 -5.71
CA THR A 229 12.47 -15.68 -6.53
C THR A 229 11.18 -15.32 -5.79
N LEU A 230 10.62 -14.14 -6.08
CA LEU A 230 9.36 -13.71 -5.48
C LEU A 230 8.23 -14.69 -5.84
N GLU A 231 8.20 -15.16 -7.08
CA GLU A 231 7.24 -16.16 -7.55
C GLU A 231 7.31 -17.46 -6.74
N ALA A 232 8.51 -17.99 -6.48
CA ALA A 232 8.67 -19.22 -5.70
C ALA A 232 8.13 -19.05 -4.26
N VAL A 233 8.46 -17.92 -3.61
CA VAL A 233 7.96 -17.61 -2.26
C VAL A 233 6.44 -17.46 -2.25
N LEU A 234 5.86 -16.75 -3.22
CA LEU A 234 4.41 -16.54 -3.28
C LEU A 234 3.63 -17.79 -3.68
N ASN A 235 4.22 -18.69 -4.48
CA ASN A 235 3.66 -20.00 -4.77
C ASN A 235 3.63 -20.88 -3.51
N GLU A 236 4.71 -20.88 -2.71
CA GLU A 236 4.74 -21.53 -1.39
C GLU A 236 3.65 -20.98 -0.46
N PHE A 237 3.39 -19.67 -0.52
CA PHE A 237 2.41 -18.99 0.32
C PHE A 237 0.98 -18.99 -0.23
N SER A 238 0.74 -19.57 -1.41
CA SER A 238 -0.54 -19.50 -2.15
C SER A 238 -1.76 -20.01 -1.38
N ARG A 239 -1.57 -20.95 -0.43
CA ARG A 239 -2.64 -21.46 0.46
C ARG A 239 -3.11 -20.47 1.53
N TYR A 240 -2.38 -19.37 1.71
CA TYR A 240 -2.71 -18.31 2.64
C TYR A 240 -3.30 -17.12 1.89
N THR A 241 -4.27 -16.48 2.51
CA THR A 241 -4.84 -15.23 1.99
C THR A 241 -3.92 -14.05 2.22
N GLN A 242 -3.18 -14.06 3.32
CA GLN A 242 -2.28 -12.98 3.72
C GLN A 242 -1.02 -13.57 4.35
N PHE A 243 0.11 -12.90 4.17
CA PHE A 243 1.28 -13.11 5.00
C PHE A 243 1.90 -11.79 5.43
N THR A 244 2.41 -11.72 6.66
CA THR A 244 3.17 -10.57 7.15
C THR A 244 4.65 -10.74 6.85
N ILE A 245 5.35 -9.64 6.60
CA ILE A 245 6.78 -9.53 6.29
C ILE A 245 7.44 -8.85 7.48
N GLU A 246 8.54 -9.43 7.97
CA GLU A 246 9.27 -8.90 9.12
C GLU A 246 10.28 -7.82 8.72
N GLN A 247 10.41 -6.82 9.60
CA GLN A 247 11.30 -5.68 9.44
C GLN A 247 12.76 -5.99 9.80
N ASN A 248 13.68 -5.54 8.94
CA ASN A 248 15.09 -5.27 9.20
C ASN A 248 15.29 -3.75 9.32
N PRO A 249 15.32 -3.17 10.53
CA PRO A 249 15.52 -1.73 10.70
C PRO A 249 16.96 -1.36 10.38
N MET A 250 17.10 -0.37 9.52
CA MET A 250 18.38 0.19 9.14
C MET A 250 18.60 1.51 9.88
N SER A 251 19.84 1.77 10.23
CA SER A 251 20.27 3.10 10.64
C SER A 251 20.02 4.10 9.52
N ASN A 252 19.58 5.29 9.89
CA ASN A 252 19.35 6.43 9.00
C ASN A 252 20.42 7.54 9.12
N VAL A 253 21.57 7.21 9.76
CA VAL A 253 22.68 8.15 10.01
C VAL A 253 24.08 7.55 9.86
N LEU A 254 24.26 6.30 10.28
CA LEU A 254 25.54 5.60 10.32
C LEU A 254 26.02 5.21 8.92
N CYS A 255 27.22 5.66 8.56
CA CYS A 255 27.94 5.27 7.35
C CYS A 255 29.41 5.00 7.67
N LEU A 256 30.15 4.41 6.73
CA LEU A 256 31.57 4.14 6.91
C LEU A 256 32.42 5.36 6.53
N ASN A 257 33.48 5.62 7.28
CA ASN A 257 34.52 6.56 6.92
C ASN A 257 35.51 5.88 5.97
N ASP A 258 35.08 5.70 4.73
CA ASP A 258 35.80 5.01 3.67
C ASP A 258 36.05 6.00 2.52
N SER A 259 37.32 6.28 2.25
CA SER A 259 37.74 7.31 1.29
C SER A 259 37.41 6.96 -0.16
N THR A 260 37.00 5.72 -0.45
CA THR A 260 36.58 5.32 -1.80
C THR A 260 35.09 5.60 -2.06
N GLN A 261 34.32 6.03 -1.06
CA GLN A 261 32.88 6.26 -1.20
C GLN A 261 32.59 7.69 -1.66
N ASP A 262 31.61 7.83 -2.56
CA ASP A 262 31.07 9.12 -3.01
C ASP A 262 29.61 9.24 -2.56
N TYR A 263 29.41 9.42 -1.25
CA TYR A 263 28.09 9.34 -0.63
C TYR A 263 27.01 10.24 -1.26
N PRO A 264 27.31 11.49 -1.68
CA PRO A 264 26.32 12.33 -2.35
C PRO A 264 25.74 11.71 -3.63
N ARG A 265 26.50 10.87 -4.34
CA ARG A 265 26.05 10.17 -5.56
C ARG A 265 25.47 8.78 -5.31
N GLN A 266 25.57 8.28 -4.08
CA GLN A 266 25.08 6.95 -3.72
C GLN A 266 23.61 6.98 -3.31
N TRP A 267 22.92 5.91 -3.67
CA TRP A 267 21.59 5.61 -3.16
C TRP A 267 21.63 5.39 -1.64
N GLY A 268 20.53 5.63 -0.95
CA GLY A 268 20.46 5.45 0.50
C GLY A 268 20.69 4.00 0.91
N PHE A 269 20.09 3.00 0.24
CA PHE A 269 20.39 1.60 0.54
C PHE A 269 21.80 1.15 0.09
N GLU A 270 22.50 1.97 -0.69
CA GLU A 270 23.91 1.76 -1.08
C GLU A 270 24.89 2.22 0.02
N LYS A 271 24.49 3.21 0.83
CA LYS A 271 25.34 3.83 1.88
C LYS A 271 24.94 3.54 3.32
N MET A 272 23.66 3.35 3.61
CA MET A 272 23.16 3.03 4.94
C MET A 272 23.21 1.52 5.19
N LEU A 273 24.36 1.05 5.68
CA LEU A 273 24.69 -0.38 5.72
C LEU A 273 24.67 -0.98 7.12
N PHE A 274 24.07 -0.28 8.09
CA PHE A 274 24.06 -0.71 9.49
C PHE A 274 22.64 -1.08 9.92
N ARG A 275 22.40 -2.36 10.20
CA ARG A 275 21.11 -2.91 10.63
C ARG A 275 21.07 -3.05 12.14
N GLU A 276 19.98 -2.65 12.77
CA GLU A 276 19.75 -2.90 14.20
C GLU A 276 19.66 -4.42 14.47
N SER A 277 20.42 -4.92 15.45
CA SER A 277 20.62 -6.36 15.64
C SER A 277 19.81 -7.00 16.78
N ARG A 278 19.03 -6.23 17.55
CA ARG A 278 18.22 -6.80 18.65
C ARG A 278 17.19 -7.81 18.11
N THR A 279 17.11 -8.94 18.81
CA THR A 279 16.14 -10.02 18.58
C THR A 279 15.07 -10.01 19.68
N ASN A 280 14.00 -10.80 19.50
CA ASN A 280 12.90 -10.94 20.47
C ASN A 280 12.18 -9.63 20.84
N ILE A 281 12.19 -8.64 19.94
CA ILE A 281 11.42 -7.42 20.09
C ILE A 281 10.25 -7.40 19.12
N ARG A 282 9.11 -6.88 19.56
CA ARG A 282 7.97 -6.65 18.68
C ARG A 282 8.33 -5.53 17.72
N ARG A 283 8.39 -5.85 16.44
CA ARG A 283 8.55 -4.88 15.35
C ARG A 283 7.25 -4.76 14.58
N ASP A 284 7.07 -3.60 13.98
CA ASP A 284 6.02 -3.42 12.98
C ASP A 284 6.25 -4.38 11.82
N ARG A 285 5.15 -4.63 11.11
CA ARG A 285 5.12 -5.56 9.99
C ARG A 285 4.44 -4.88 8.84
N LYS A 286 4.81 -5.32 7.65
CA LYS A 286 4.08 -5.07 6.41
C LYS A 286 3.56 -6.39 5.88
N TYR A 287 2.80 -6.38 4.79
CA TYR A 287 2.13 -7.60 4.36
C TYR A 287 1.81 -7.59 2.88
N ALA A 288 1.57 -8.79 2.37
CA ALA A 288 0.87 -8.97 1.11
C ALA A 288 -0.39 -9.81 1.32
N ILE A 289 -1.37 -9.58 0.47
CA ILE A 289 -2.70 -10.16 0.57
C ILE A 289 -3.25 -10.49 -0.82
N GLN A 290 -4.02 -11.57 -0.92
CA GLN A 290 -4.89 -11.85 -2.06
C GLN A 290 -6.16 -11.00 -1.89
N ALA A 291 -6.16 -9.77 -2.45
CA ALA A 291 -7.18 -8.76 -2.20
C ALA A 291 -8.63 -9.24 -2.44
N LYS A 292 -8.85 -10.15 -3.39
CA LYS A 292 -10.16 -10.79 -3.65
C LYS A 292 -10.80 -11.39 -2.38
N ASN A 293 -10.00 -11.87 -1.44
CA ASN A 293 -10.43 -12.52 -0.20
C ASN A 293 -10.53 -11.56 1.00
N ALA A 294 -10.35 -10.25 0.80
CA ALA A 294 -10.35 -9.24 1.86
C ALA A 294 -11.62 -8.37 1.81
N PHE A 295 -12.16 -8.04 2.98
CA PHE A 295 -13.32 -7.13 3.13
C PHE A 295 -12.94 -5.75 3.62
N ALA A 296 -11.77 -5.60 4.23
CA ALA A 296 -11.14 -4.34 4.60
C ALA A 296 -9.66 -4.62 4.90
N THR A 297 -8.84 -3.60 5.10
CA THR A 297 -7.43 -3.77 5.47
C THR A 297 -6.90 -2.69 6.40
N GLY A 298 -5.83 -2.99 7.13
CA GLY A 298 -5.10 -2.06 8.00
C GLY A 298 -3.71 -1.72 7.46
N VAL A 299 -2.95 -0.93 8.23
CA VAL A 299 -1.60 -0.47 7.81
C VAL A 299 -0.53 -1.57 7.94
N HIS A 300 -0.68 -2.46 8.92
CA HIS A 300 0.30 -3.52 9.21
C HIS A 300 -0.18 -4.93 8.88
N MET A 301 -1.50 -5.13 8.81
CA MET A 301 -2.16 -6.35 8.38
C MET A 301 -3.66 -6.11 8.22
N SER A 302 -4.36 -7.02 7.54
CA SER A 302 -5.82 -7.14 7.63
C SER A 302 -6.24 -8.16 8.68
N GLU A 303 -7.30 -7.83 9.42
CA GLU A 303 -8.08 -8.73 10.26
C GLU A 303 -9.41 -9.15 9.60
N ASN A 304 -9.73 -8.57 8.44
CA ASN A 304 -11.02 -8.71 7.76
C ASN A 304 -10.87 -9.53 6.48
N VAL A 305 -10.44 -10.78 6.62
CA VAL A 305 -10.13 -11.69 5.50
C VAL A 305 -10.84 -13.04 5.62
N VAL A 306 -11.05 -13.69 4.48
CA VAL A 306 -11.41 -15.12 4.43
C VAL A 306 -10.14 -15.93 4.18
N GLY A 307 -9.92 -17.00 4.95
CA GLY A 307 -8.79 -17.92 4.76
C GLY A 307 -7.69 -17.76 5.81
N LYS A 308 -6.58 -18.46 5.59
CA LYS A 308 -5.47 -18.55 6.57
C LYS A 308 -4.51 -17.37 6.42
N THR A 309 -3.90 -16.96 7.53
CA THR A 309 -2.80 -15.99 7.56
C THR A 309 -1.47 -16.66 7.93
N LEU A 310 -0.36 -16.14 7.40
CA LEU A 310 1.00 -16.58 7.72
C LEU A 310 1.81 -15.44 8.34
N HIS A 311 2.52 -15.73 9.44
CA HIS A 311 3.23 -14.70 10.19
C HIS A 311 4.73 -14.93 10.37
N LYS A 312 5.19 -16.17 10.20
CA LYS A 312 6.60 -16.55 10.29
C LYS A 312 7.15 -16.69 8.87
N THR A 313 7.67 -15.59 8.33
CA THR A 313 8.12 -15.47 6.94
C THR A 313 9.57 -15.05 6.82
N GLU A 314 10.22 -14.76 7.95
CA GLU A 314 11.51 -14.09 8.03
C GLU A 314 12.65 -14.87 7.35
N ARG A 315 12.52 -16.17 7.13
CA ARG A 315 13.49 -16.96 6.36
C ARG A 315 13.31 -16.88 4.85
N LYS A 316 12.20 -16.32 4.38
CA LYS A 316 11.76 -16.34 2.98
C LYS A 316 11.60 -14.94 2.39
N ILE A 317 11.15 -14.00 3.21
CA ILE A 317 10.92 -12.61 2.81
C ILE A 317 11.06 -11.69 4.03
N ARG A 318 11.70 -10.55 3.83
CA ARG A 318 11.89 -9.48 4.84
C ARG A 318 11.73 -8.14 4.16
N TYR A 319 11.71 -7.06 4.92
CA TYR A 319 11.90 -5.73 4.35
C TYR A 319 12.93 -4.92 5.13
N TYR A 320 13.73 -4.13 4.44
CA TYR A 320 14.67 -3.19 5.03
C TYR A 320 13.95 -1.86 5.23
N HIS A 321 13.93 -1.35 6.46
CA HIS A 321 13.23 -0.10 6.80
C HIS A 321 14.25 0.99 7.11
N TYR A 322 14.33 1.99 6.23
CA TYR A 322 15.19 3.16 6.35
C TYR A 322 14.40 4.33 6.95
N HIS A 323 14.04 4.17 8.21
CA HIS A 323 13.06 5.01 8.89
C HIS A 323 13.38 6.50 8.81
N ASN A 324 12.38 7.31 8.42
CA ASN A 324 12.47 8.78 8.30
C ASN A 324 13.50 9.27 7.27
N THR A 325 13.89 8.44 6.30
CA THR A 325 14.81 8.90 5.23
C THR A 325 14.08 9.51 4.05
N ILE A 326 12.80 9.18 3.85
CA ILE A 326 12.02 9.64 2.69
C ILE A 326 11.82 11.16 2.64
N THR A 327 11.88 11.86 3.78
CA THR A 327 11.72 13.32 3.85
C THR A 327 13.03 14.09 4.05
N VAL A 328 14.18 13.40 3.99
CA VAL A 328 15.51 14.02 4.17
C VAL A 328 16.11 14.30 2.80
N HIS A 329 16.51 15.54 2.57
CA HIS A 329 17.07 16.00 1.30
C HIS A 329 18.58 16.21 1.38
N GLU A 330 19.11 16.38 2.59
CA GLU A 330 20.53 16.45 2.88
C GLU A 330 21.19 15.06 2.87
N GLU A 331 22.53 15.04 3.02
CA GLU A 331 23.27 13.81 3.16
C GLU A 331 22.81 13.01 4.39
N LEU A 332 22.47 11.74 4.16
CA LEU A 332 22.02 10.80 5.18
C LEU A 332 23.16 10.35 6.09
N CYS A 333 24.38 10.24 5.54
CA CYS A 333 25.59 9.88 6.26
C CYS A 333 26.05 11.01 7.19
N ARG A 334 25.45 11.05 8.38
CA ARG A 334 25.71 12.07 9.41
C ARG A 334 26.67 11.61 10.50
N GLU A 335 26.88 10.29 10.61
CA GLU A 335 27.70 9.67 11.64
C GLU A 335 28.67 8.68 10.99
N MET A 336 29.95 9.03 10.98
CA MET A 336 30.98 8.30 10.25
C MET A 336 31.70 7.32 11.17
N LEU A 337 31.60 6.03 10.85
CA LEU A 337 32.21 4.93 11.59
C LEU A 337 33.53 4.49 10.95
N PRO A 338 34.55 4.07 11.71
CA PRO A 338 35.77 3.53 11.12
C PRO A 338 35.46 2.30 10.25
N VAL A 339 36.29 2.02 9.24
CA VAL A 339 36.11 0.86 8.35
C VAL A 339 36.06 -0.47 9.11
N SER A 340 36.75 -0.57 10.25
CA SER A 340 36.72 -1.71 11.17
C SER A 340 35.33 -1.99 11.79
N ALA A 341 34.38 -1.06 11.68
CA ALA A 341 33.00 -1.27 12.11
C ALA A 341 32.25 -2.32 11.25
N LYS A 342 32.78 -2.69 10.07
CA LYS A 342 32.25 -3.80 9.26
C LYS A 342 32.21 -5.12 10.03
N ASP A 343 33.22 -5.36 10.85
CA ASP A 343 33.44 -6.64 11.53
C ASP A 343 32.99 -6.63 12.99
N ASN A 344 32.45 -5.50 13.48
CA ASN A 344 32.14 -5.28 14.89
C ASN A 344 30.69 -4.82 15.11
N VAL A 345 30.16 -5.11 16.30
CA VAL A 345 28.89 -4.52 16.74
C VAL A 345 29.12 -3.06 17.12
N THR A 346 28.44 -2.15 16.43
CA THR A 346 28.48 -0.72 16.74
C THR A 346 27.33 -0.34 17.65
N PHE A 347 27.59 0.38 18.74
CA PHE A 347 26.54 0.95 19.57
C PHE A 347 26.31 2.42 19.21
N TYR A 348 25.09 2.76 18.81
CA TYR A 348 24.68 4.15 18.57
C TYR A 348 23.37 4.42 19.32
N LYS A 349 23.34 5.48 20.14
CA LYS A 349 22.21 5.82 21.02
C LYS A 349 21.66 4.61 21.80
N LYS A 350 22.58 3.79 22.36
CA LYS A 350 22.29 2.56 23.13
C LYS A 350 21.63 1.42 22.32
N LEU A 351 21.62 1.52 20.99
CA LEU A 351 21.14 0.45 20.10
C LEU A 351 22.32 -0.24 19.41
N PRO A 352 22.33 -1.58 19.36
CA PRO A 352 23.37 -2.33 18.66
C PRO A 352 23.06 -2.41 17.16
N TYR A 353 24.07 -2.11 16.34
CA TYR A 353 24.03 -2.18 14.89
C TYR A 353 25.12 -3.11 14.38
N VAL A 354 24.81 -3.83 13.31
CA VAL A 354 25.74 -4.71 12.59
C VAL A 354 25.75 -4.35 11.12
N TYR A 355 26.89 -4.56 10.47
CA TYR A 355 27.03 -4.34 9.03
C TYR A 355 26.16 -5.32 8.22
N ASP A 356 25.41 -4.81 7.24
CA ASP A 356 24.52 -5.56 6.36
C ASP A 356 24.52 -4.90 4.97
N ASP A 357 25.25 -5.50 4.03
CA ASP A 357 25.46 -4.98 2.67
C ASP A 357 24.57 -5.65 1.61
N LYS A 358 23.56 -6.41 2.04
CA LYS A 358 22.75 -7.23 1.12
C LYS A 358 22.01 -6.38 0.08
N MET A 359 21.47 -5.24 0.49
CA MET A 359 20.81 -4.30 -0.42
C MET A 359 21.82 -3.60 -1.35
N LYS A 360 23.02 -3.26 -0.83
CA LYS A 360 24.10 -2.65 -1.63
C LYS A 360 24.50 -3.51 -2.83
N LYS A 361 24.50 -4.83 -2.66
CA LYS A 361 24.83 -5.78 -3.74
C LYS A 361 23.86 -5.73 -4.94
N LEU A 362 22.66 -5.16 -4.76
CA LEU A 362 21.63 -5.06 -5.80
C LEU A 362 21.70 -3.74 -6.58
N VAL A 363 22.48 -2.75 -6.13
CA VAL A 363 22.49 -1.39 -6.68
C VAL A 363 22.76 -1.37 -8.19
N ASN A 364 23.84 -2.01 -8.63
CA ASN A 364 24.23 -2.00 -10.05
C ASN A 364 23.15 -2.64 -10.91
N THR A 365 22.63 -3.79 -10.49
CA THR A 365 21.55 -4.49 -11.19
C THR A 365 20.30 -3.63 -11.35
N VAL A 366 19.93 -2.87 -10.31
CA VAL A 366 18.74 -2.02 -10.34
C VAL A 366 18.97 -0.76 -11.19
N LYS A 367 20.14 -0.12 -11.11
CA LYS A 367 20.50 1.02 -11.95
C LYS A 367 20.53 0.64 -13.43
N GLU A 368 21.15 -0.49 -13.78
CA GLU A 368 21.16 -1.03 -15.15
C GLU A 368 19.74 -1.35 -15.64
N PHE A 369 18.88 -1.90 -14.77
CA PHE A 369 17.48 -2.13 -15.09
C PHE A 369 16.72 -0.83 -15.38
N GLU A 370 16.89 0.19 -14.53
CA GLU A 370 16.26 1.52 -14.70
C GLU A 370 16.66 2.13 -16.05
N GLU A 371 17.96 2.16 -16.35
CA GLU A 371 18.51 2.65 -17.62
C GLU A 371 17.95 1.91 -18.82
N LYS A 372 17.91 0.58 -18.76
CA LYS A 372 17.36 -0.24 -19.85
C LYS A 372 15.85 -0.02 -20.04
N LYS A 373 15.11 0.20 -18.95
CA LYS A 373 13.65 0.30 -18.98
C LYS A 373 13.17 1.68 -19.41
N LEU A 374 13.82 2.75 -18.95
CA LEU A 374 13.40 4.13 -19.21
C LEU A 374 14.23 4.83 -20.30
N GLY A 375 15.40 4.29 -20.64
CA GLY A 375 16.36 4.91 -21.56
C GLY A 375 17.34 5.84 -20.84
N THR A 376 18.59 5.85 -21.30
CA THR A 376 19.70 6.58 -20.66
C THR A 376 19.45 8.08 -20.53
N GLU A 377 18.81 8.72 -21.51
CA GLU A 377 18.53 10.17 -21.47
C GLU A 377 17.51 10.51 -20.38
N ALA A 378 16.47 9.69 -20.21
CA ALA A 378 15.50 9.88 -19.14
C ALA A 378 16.18 9.77 -17.76
N VAL A 379 17.04 8.77 -17.58
CA VAL A 379 17.75 8.53 -16.31
C VAL A 379 18.73 9.65 -15.95
N LYS A 380 19.43 10.22 -16.94
CA LYS A 380 20.36 11.33 -16.74
C LYS A 380 19.68 12.60 -16.25
N ASN A 381 18.42 12.83 -16.61
CA ASN A 381 17.67 14.00 -16.13
C ASN A 381 17.40 13.97 -14.62
N PHE A 382 17.51 12.79 -13.99
CA PHE A 382 17.27 12.60 -12.55
C PHE A 382 18.55 12.50 -11.70
N SER A 383 19.73 12.66 -12.31
CA SER A 383 21.03 12.26 -11.72
C SER A 383 21.86 13.43 -11.23
#